data_AF-A0A813QCC2-F1
#
_entry.id   AF-A0A813QCC2-F1
#
_cell.length_a   1.000
_cell.length_b   1.000
_cell.length_c   1.000
_cell.angle_alpha   90.00
_cell.angle_beta   90.00
_cell.angle_gamma   90.00
#
_symmetry.space_group_name_H-M   'P 1'
#
loop_
_entity.id
_entity.type
_entity.pdbx_description
1 polymer ?
#
loop_
_entity_poly.entity_id
_entity_poly.type
_entity_poly.pdbx_seq_one_letter_code
_entity_poly.pdbx_strand_id
1 'polypeptide(L)'
;MALKQRNRATVNIWLAISARGPTEPICFKNYLNSYGYKIIIDHQIEFVDKTYETRCSLIQDNDSKHSSKKCKTFLKNQERV
;
A
#
# COMPACT_ATOMS: atom_id res chain seq x y z
N MET A 1 27.93 19.98 27.54
CA MET A 1 27.75 18.76 26.70
C MET A 1 26.43 18.92 25.96
N ALA A 2 26.46 19.22 24.65
CA ALA A 2 25.22 19.35 23.87
C ALA A 2 24.74 17.96 23.42
N LEU A 3 23.53 17.58 23.81
CA LEU A 3 22.85 16.39 23.27
C LEU A 3 22.66 16.60 21.77
N LYS A 4 23.40 15.85 20.96
CA LYS A 4 23.28 15.83 19.50
C LYS A 4 21.87 15.36 19.15
N GLN A 5 20.96 16.29 18.87
CA GLN A 5 19.59 16.01 18.46
C GLN A 5 19.64 15.24 17.13
N ARG A 6 19.54 13.90 17.19
CA ARG A 6 19.42 13.07 16.00
C ARG A 6 18.02 13.30 15.44
N ASN A 7 17.90 14.25 14.51
CA ASN A 7 16.74 14.33 13.62
C ASN A 7 16.75 13.06 12.75
N ARG A 8 16.14 11.97 13.26
CA ARG A 8 15.95 10.74 12.50
C ARG A 8 14.88 11.05 11.45
N ALA A 9 15.33 11.32 10.22
CA ALA A 9 14.44 11.32 9.08
C ALA A 9 13.88 9.90 8.93
N THR A 10 12.57 9.75 9.06
CA THR A 10 11.86 8.49 8.80
C THR A 10 11.17 8.58 7.44
N VAL A 11 11.12 7.44 6.74
CA VAL A 11 10.35 7.26 5.51
C VAL A 11 9.45 6.06 5.71
N ASN A 12 8.19 6.18 5.29
CA ASN A 12 7.28 5.05 5.25
C ASN A 12 7.33 4.45 3.86
N ILE A 13 7.35 3.12 3.80
CA ILE A 13 7.37 2.37 2.55
C ILE A 13 6.20 1.39 2.59
N TRP A 14 5.43 1.36 1.52
CA TRP A 14 4.44 0.34 1.27
C TRP A 14 4.95 -0.58 0.16
N LEU A 15 4.83 -1.89 0.36
CA LEU A 15 5.26 -2.91 -0.58
C LEU A 15 4.34 -4.13 -0.44
N ALA A 16 4.00 -4.77 -1.56
CA ALA A 16 3.37 -6.08 -1.57
C ALA A 16 4.32 -7.13 -2.15
N ILE A 17 4.09 -8.39 -1.79
CA ILE A 17 4.83 -9.54 -2.28
C ILE A 17 3.87 -10.67 -2.65
N SER A 18 4.18 -11.37 -3.73
CA SER A 18 3.45 -12.55 -4.19
C SER A 18 4.43 -13.68 -4.53
N ALA A 19 3.89 -14.86 -4.86
CA ALA A 19 4.70 -15.96 -5.38
C ALA A 19 5.41 -15.66 -6.71
N ARG A 20 4.95 -14.66 -7.48
CA ARG A 20 5.59 -14.22 -8.73
C ARG A 20 6.70 -13.18 -8.51
N GLY A 21 6.68 -12.50 -7.36
CA GLY A 21 7.64 -11.47 -7.03
C GLY A 21 7.06 -10.31 -6.23
N PRO A 22 7.91 -9.34 -5.83
CA PRO A 22 7.51 -8.12 -5.16
C PRO A 22 6.83 -7.14 -6.12
N THR A 23 6.07 -6.20 -5.58
CA THR A 23 5.58 -5.06 -6.33
C THR A 23 6.55 -3.87 -6.28
N GLU A 24 6.23 -2.79 -6.99
CA GLU A 24 6.99 -1.54 -6.88
C GLU A 24 6.83 -0.92 -5.47
N PRO A 25 7.93 -0.58 -4.76
CA PRO A 25 7.83 0.05 -3.44
C PRO A 25 7.34 1.50 -3.56
N ILE A 26 6.34 1.87 -2.75
CA ILE A 26 5.82 3.24 -2.69
C ILE A 26 6.30 3.92 -1.41
N CYS A 27 7.07 5.01 -1.57
CA CYS A 27 7.59 5.82 -0.47
C CYS A 27 6.67 7.01 -0.16
N PHE A 28 6.40 7.26 1.13
CA PHE A 28 5.60 8.40 1.57
C PHE A 28 6.05 8.90 2.96
N LYS A 29 5.83 10.18 3.25
CA LYS A 29 6.32 10.84 4.48
C LYS A 29 5.27 10.98 5.58
N ASN A 30 4.00 11.09 5.20
CA ASN A 30 2.90 11.36 6.14
C ASN A 30 2.24 10.07 6.62
N TYR A 31 1.43 10.16 7.68
CA TYR A 31 0.58 9.03 8.09
C TYR A 31 -0.38 8.63 6.96
N LEU A 32 -0.47 7.32 6.73
CA LEU A 32 -1.36 6.77 5.72
C LEU A 32 -2.80 6.77 6.23
N ASN A 33 -3.69 7.48 5.55
CA ASN A 33 -5.14 7.41 5.80
C ASN A 33 -5.82 6.51 4.75
N SER A 34 -7.13 6.26 4.89
CA SER A 34 -7.89 5.42 3.96
C SER A 34 -7.87 5.91 2.50
N TYR A 35 -7.74 7.22 2.27
CA TYR A 35 -7.65 7.76 0.92
C TYR A 35 -6.27 7.53 0.29
N GLY A 36 -5.20 7.80 1.03
CA GLY A 36 -3.84 7.48 0.59
C GLY A 36 -3.66 5.97 0.37
N TYR A 37 -4.23 5.15 1.24
CA TYR A 37 -4.22 3.70 1.06
C TYR A 37 -4.94 3.28 -0.23
N LYS A 38 -6.10 3.89 -0.55
CA LYS A 38 -6.78 3.65 -1.84
C LYS A 38 -5.85 3.95 -3.02
N ILE A 39 -5.18 5.09 -3.03
CA ILE A 39 -4.24 5.49 -4.11
C ILE A 39 -3.11 4.47 -4.24
N ILE A 40 -2.54 4.04 -3.12
CA ILE A 40 -1.50 3.01 -3.10
C ILE A 40 -2.02 1.73 -3.77
N ILE A 41 -3.18 1.22 -3.37
CA ILE A 41 -3.70 -0.02 -3.95
C ILE A 41 -4.02 0.14 -5.45
N ASP A 42 -4.57 1.27 -5.87
CA ASP A 42 -4.86 1.57 -7.28
C ASP A 42 -3.59 1.45 -8.15
N HIS A 43 -2.49 2.09 -7.72
CA HIS A 43 -1.18 2.00 -8.37
C HIS A 43 -0.64 0.57 -8.42
N GLN A 44 -0.89 -0.20 -7.36
CA GLN A 44 -0.37 -1.55 -7.22
C GLN A 44 -1.13 -2.56 -8.08
N ILE A 45 -2.44 -2.38 -8.25
CA ILE A 45 -3.24 -3.16 -9.20
C ILE A 45 -2.72 -2.92 -10.61
N GLU A 46 -2.50 -1.66 -11.00
CA GLU A 46 -1.95 -1.31 -12.31
C GLU A 46 -0.57 -1.95 -12.53
N PHE A 47 0.31 -1.91 -11.53
CA PHE A 47 1.62 -2.56 -11.58
C PHE A 47 1.50 -4.06 -11.77
N VAL A 48 0.64 -4.73 -10.99
CA VAL A 48 0.45 -6.19 -11.05
C VAL A 48 -0.13 -6.60 -12.40
N ASP A 49 -1.10 -5.85 -12.91
CA ASP A 49 -1.71 -6.12 -14.22
C ASP A 49 -0.68 -6.02 -15.34
N LYS A 50 0.18 -4.97 -15.32
CA LYS A 50 1.22 -4.77 -16.33
C LYS A 50 2.39 -5.75 -16.24
N THR A 51 2.76 -6.15 -15.02
CA THR A 51 4.00 -6.89 -14.79
C THR A 51 3.78 -8.39 -14.76
N TYR A 52 2.66 -8.82 -14.17
CA TYR A 52 2.39 -10.23 -13.91
C TYR A 52 1.19 -10.76 -14.68
N GLU A 53 0.39 -9.92 -15.33
CA GLU A 53 -0.79 -10.32 -16.12
C GLU A 53 -1.70 -11.30 -15.36
N THR A 54 -1.97 -11.04 -14.07
CA THR A 54 -2.69 -11.96 -13.19
C THR A 54 -3.73 -11.28 -12.34
N ARG A 55 -4.75 -12.05 -11.96
CA ARG A 55 -5.60 -11.71 -10.81
C ARG A 55 -4.89 -12.10 -9.52
N CYS A 56 -5.13 -11.34 -8.46
CA CYS A 56 -4.53 -11.60 -7.15
C CYS A 56 -5.53 -11.34 -6.03
N SER A 57 -5.48 -12.14 -4.98
CA SER A 57 -6.23 -11.84 -3.75
C SER A 57 -5.35 -11.02 -2.82
N LEU A 58 -5.85 -9.86 -2.39
CA LEU A 58 -5.13 -9.00 -1.45
C LEU A 58 -5.22 -9.56 -0.02
N ILE A 59 -4.07 -9.87 0.57
CA ILE A 59 -3.93 -10.24 1.98
C ILE A 59 -3.21 -9.11 2.72
N GLN A 60 -3.76 -8.68 3.85
CA GLN A 60 -3.24 -7.57 4.63
C GLN A 60 -3.72 -7.63 6.08
N ASP A 61 -3.17 -6.77 6.94
CA ASP A 61 -3.60 -6.66 8.33
C ASP A 61 -5.01 -6.04 8.49
N ASN A 62 -5.53 -6.11 9.72
CA ASN A 62 -6.84 -5.59 10.09
C ASN A 62 -6.83 -4.12 10.50
N ASP A 63 -5.91 -3.30 9.99
CA ASP A 63 -5.92 -1.87 10.31
C ASP A 63 -7.28 -1.24 9.92
N SER A 64 -7.79 -0.38 10.81
CA SER A 64 -9.03 0.39 10.63
C SER A 64 -9.13 1.09 9.27
N LYS A 65 -8.00 1.53 8.70
CA LYS A 65 -7.98 2.22 7.40
C LYS A 65 -8.26 1.27 6.24
N HIS A 66 -7.76 0.03 6.31
CA HIS A 66 -7.94 -1.02 5.30
C HIS A 66 -9.38 -1.56 5.32
N SER A 67 -9.98 -1.61 6.51
CA SER A 67 -11.34 -2.10 6.73
C SER A 67 -12.43 -1.04 6.61
N SER A 68 -12.05 0.22 6.30
CA SER A 68 -12.99 1.33 6.10
C SER A 68 -13.99 1.03 4.97
N LYS A 69 -15.22 1.55 5.09
CA LYS A 69 -16.27 1.38 4.06
C LYS A 69 -15.78 1.80 2.66
N LYS A 70 -15.04 2.91 2.60
CA LYS A 70 -14.47 3.43 1.36
C LYS A 70 -13.49 2.45 0.71
N CYS A 71 -12.56 1.88 1.48
CA CYS A 71 -11.60 0.91 0.97
C CYS A 71 -12.26 -0.41 0.57
N LYS A 72 -13.21 -0.90 1.37
CA LYS A 72 -13.99 -2.11 1.04
C LYS A 72 -14.79 -1.94 -0.26
N THR A 73 -15.48 -0.81 -0.42
CA THR A 73 -16.21 -0.52 -1.66
C THR A 73 -15.27 -0.38 -2.85
N PHE A 74 -14.12 0.28 -2.67
CA PHE A 74 -13.12 0.37 -3.71
C PHE A 74 -12.63 -1.01 -4.17
N LEU A 75 -12.17 -1.85 -3.23
CA LEU A 75 -11.68 -3.19 -3.54
C LEU A 75 -12.75 -4.07 -4.21
N LYS A 76 -14.00 -4.03 -3.74
CA LYS A 76 -15.11 -4.77 -4.36
C LYS A 76 -15.39 -4.37 -5.81
N ASN A 77 -15.09 -3.13 -6.18
CA ASN A 77 -15.29 -2.64 -7.54
C ASN A 77 -14.10 -2.97 -8.47
N GLN A 78 -13.00 -3.49 -7.92
CA GLN A 78 -11.88 -3.97 -8.70
C GLN A 78 -12.15 -5.43 -9.06
N GLU A 79 -12.54 -5.71 -10.32
CA GLU A 79 -12.83 -7.08 -10.79
C GLU A 79 -11.64 -8.06 -10.68
N ARG A 80 -10.47 -7.54 -10.29
CA ARG A 80 -9.16 -8.19 -10.34
C ARG A 80 -8.59 -8.51 -8.95
N VAL A 81 -9.20 -7.98 -7.88
CA VAL A 81 -8.80 -8.15 -6.47
C VAL A 81 -9.87 -8.86 -5.64
#